data_AF-A0A2N5EH34-F1
#
_entry.id   AF-A0A2N5EH34-F1
#
_cell.length_a   1.000
_cell.length_b   1.000
_cell.length_c   1.000
_cell.angle_alpha   90.00
_cell.angle_beta   90.00
_cell.angle_gamma   90.00
#
_symmetry.space_group_name_H-M   'P 1'
#
loop_
_entity.id
_entity.type
_entity.pdbx_description
1 polymer ?
#
loop_
_entity_poly.entity_id
_entity_poly.type
_entity_poly.pdbx_seq_one_letter_code
_entity_poly.pdbx_strand_id
1 'polypeptide(L)'
;IGKFKASPTIILESGACFFAVSNKDFVRVLGGKVSELVDCGERRNWQDIKHPVIEDITLAKKEINEIISSFREHTASLLHLNS
;
A
#
# COMPACT_ATOMS: atom_id res chain seq x y z
N ILE A 1 -18.78 -3.13 2.60
CA ILE A 1 -17.46 -2.76 2.05
C ILE A 1 -16.46 -3.81 2.54
N GLY A 2 -15.84 -4.55 1.62
CA GLY A 2 -15.37 -5.94 1.81
C GLY A 2 -14.03 -6.11 2.53
N LYS A 3 -13.90 -7.26 3.22
CA LYS A 3 -12.79 -7.72 4.09
C LYS A 3 -11.44 -7.99 3.39
N PHE A 4 -11.20 -7.47 2.18
CA PHE A 4 -10.01 -7.79 1.36
C PHE A 4 -9.07 -6.59 1.16
N LYS A 5 -9.27 -5.52 1.93
CA LYS A 5 -8.48 -4.31 1.87
C LYS A 5 -7.16 -4.52 2.61
N ALA A 6 -6.04 -4.43 1.91
CA ALA A 6 -4.71 -4.73 2.44
C ALA A 6 -3.94 -3.47 2.91
N SER A 7 -4.46 -2.29 2.59
CA SER A 7 -3.80 -1.02 2.86
C SER A 7 -3.76 -0.68 4.37
N PRO A 8 -2.58 -0.38 4.94
CA PRO A 8 -2.46 0.27 6.24
C PRO A 8 -3.15 1.65 6.25
N THR A 9 -3.50 2.15 7.43
CA THR A 9 -4.23 3.43 7.62
C THR A 9 -3.60 4.59 6.85
N ILE A 10 -2.27 4.71 6.87
CA ILE A 10 -1.54 5.78 6.16
C ILE A 10 -1.70 5.75 4.64
N ILE A 11 -1.87 4.56 4.06
CA ILE A 11 -2.11 4.40 2.61
C ILE A 11 -3.55 4.82 2.26
N LEU A 12 -4.49 4.70 3.20
CA LEU A 12 -5.88 5.08 2.99
C LEU A 12 -6.10 6.57 3.14
N GLU A 13 -5.41 7.17 4.09
CA GLU A 13 -5.40 8.62 4.30
C GLU A 13 -4.71 9.36 3.16
N SER A 14 -3.95 8.68 2.29
CA SER A 14 -3.36 9.28 1.08
C SER A 14 -4.24 9.20 -0.17
N GLY A 15 -5.45 8.61 -0.06
CA GLY A 15 -6.37 8.40 -1.17
C GLY A 15 -6.00 7.22 -2.06
N ALA A 16 -5.06 6.37 -1.62
CA ALA A 16 -4.71 5.13 -2.32
C ALA A 16 -5.47 3.93 -1.76
N CYS A 17 -5.73 2.95 -2.61
CA CYS A 17 -6.43 1.73 -2.25
C CYS A 17 -5.76 0.53 -2.92
N PHE A 18 -5.42 -0.47 -2.11
CA PHE A 18 -4.78 -1.70 -2.58
C PHE A 18 -5.50 -2.94 -2.03
N PHE A 19 -5.56 -3.94 -2.89
CA PHE A 19 -6.10 -5.27 -2.64
C PHE A 19 -4.99 -6.28 -2.86
N ALA A 20 -4.94 -7.31 -2.03
CA ALA A 20 -4.00 -8.40 -2.19
C ALA A 20 -4.72 -9.74 -2.10
N VAL A 21 -4.38 -10.65 -3.00
CA VAL A 21 -4.85 -12.04 -3.00
C VAL A 21 -3.65 -12.95 -2.99
N SER A 22 -3.66 -13.95 -2.11
CA SER A 22 -2.55 -14.87 -1.90
C SER A 22 -2.97 -16.30 -2.19
N ASN A 23 -2.09 -17.07 -2.80
CA ASN A 23 -2.21 -18.53 -2.89
C ASN A 23 -0.97 -19.21 -2.32
N LYS A 24 -0.68 -20.46 -2.71
CA LYS A 24 0.50 -21.18 -2.23
C LYS A 24 1.81 -20.52 -2.66
N ASP A 25 1.89 -20.04 -3.89
CA ASP A 25 3.15 -19.77 -4.58
C ASP A 25 3.42 -18.26 -4.75
N PHE A 26 2.37 -17.45 -4.86
CA PHE A 26 2.47 -16.02 -5.09
C PHE A 26 1.42 -15.19 -4.33
N VAL A 27 1.66 -13.89 -4.28
CA VAL A 27 0.69 -12.87 -3.92
C VAL A 27 0.53 -11.93 -5.10
N ARG A 28 -0.71 -11.65 -5.48
CA ARG A 28 -1.04 -10.62 -6.46
C ARG A 28 -1.56 -9.40 -5.71
N VAL A 29 -1.01 -8.24 -6.01
CA VAL A 29 -1.42 -6.95 -5.46
C VAL A 29 -1.96 -6.09 -6.59
N LEU A 30 -3.17 -5.59 -6.41
CA LEU A 30 -3.85 -4.68 -7.33
C LEU A 30 -4.18 -3.39 -6.58
N GLY A 31 -3.81 -2.23 -7.12
CA GLY A 31 -4.22 -0.98 -6.50
C GLY A 31 -3.61 0.25 -7.12
N GLY A 32 -4.01 1.40 -6.60
CA GLY A 32 -3.57 2.69 -7.10
C GLY A 32 -4.18 3.82 -6.30
N LYS A 33 -3.82 5.05 -6.69
CA LYS A 33 -4.46 6.25 -6.14
C LYS A 33 -5.83 6.41 -6.77
N VAL A 34 -6.88 6.41 -5.94
CA VAL A 34 -8.27 6.47 -6.39
C VAL A 34 -8.94 7.79 -6.03
N SER A 35 -8.40 8.52 -5.07
CA SER A 35 -8.83 9.87 -4.73
C SER A 35 -7.64 10.78 -4.47
N GLU A 36 -7.85 12.09 -4.62
CA GLU A 36 -6.86 13.10 -4.32
C GLU A 36 -7.47 14.29 -3.59
N LEU A 37 -6.61 14.96 -2.82
CA LEU A 37 -7.00 16.15 -2.08
C LEU A 37 -6.86 17.36 -3.02
N VAL A 38 -7.99 17.90 -3.48
CA VAL A 38 -8.05 19.01 -4.43
C VAL A 38 -8.28 20.32 -3.68
N ASP A 39 -7.54 21.35 -4.08
CA ASP A 39 -7.76 22.71 -3.59
C ASP A 39 -9.04 23.30 -4.22
N CYS A 40 -9.99 23.67 -3.38
CA CYS A 40 -11.26 24.27 -3.76
C CYS A 40 -11.38 25.72 -3.26
N GLY A 41 -10.25 26.41 -3.03
CA GLY A 41 -10.19 27.77 -2.51
C GLY A 41 -10.00 27.78 -1.00
N GLU A 42 -11.06 28.10 -0.25
CA GLU A 42 -10.97 28.20 1.23
C GLU A 42 -10.80 26.84 1.92
N ARG A 43 -10.99 25.73 1.19
CA ARG A 43 -10.91 24.37 1.73
C ARG A 43 -10.31 23.42 0.72
N ARG A 44 -9.77 22.32 1.24
CA ARG A 44 -9.38 21.16 0.44
C ARG A 44 -10.41 20.05 0.61
N ASN A 45 -10.80 19.42 -0.48
CA ASN A 45 -11.77 18.33 -0.49
C ASN A 45 -11.17 17.11 -1.19
N TRP A 46 -11.46 15.92 -0.66
CA TRP A 46 -11.15 14.68 -1.38
C TRP A 46 -12.10 14.55 -2.57
N GLN A 47 -11.53 14.29 -3.74
CA GLN A 47 -12.28 14.01 -4.96
C GLN A 47 -11.80 12.69 -5.58
N ASP A 48 -12.73 11.96 -6.19
CA ASP A 48 -12.41 10.74 -6.92
C ASP A 48 -11.65 11.07 -8.21
N ILE A 49 -10.58 10.32 -8.46
CA ILE A 49 -9.83 10.41 -9.71
C ILE A 49 -10.65 9.72 -10.79
N LYS A 50 -11.01 10.45 -11.86
CA LYS A 50 -11.91 9.95 -12.92
C LYS A 50 -11.34 8.73 -13.66
N HIS A 51 -10.03 8.69 -13.88
CA HIS A 51 -9.32 7.61 -14.57
C HIS A 51 -8.10 7.22 -13.73
N PRO A 52 -8.29 6.49 -12.61
CA PRO A 52 -7.19 6.13 -11.75
C PRO A 52 -6.28 5.14 -12.48
N VAL A 53 -4.98 5.35 -12.40
CA VAL A 53 -4.00 4.35 -12.86
C VAL A 53 -3.93 3.27 -11.79
N ILE A 54 -4.27 2.04 -12.18
CA ILE A 54 -4.26 0.87 -11.31
C ILE A 54 -3.08 0.00 -11.71
N GLU A 55 -2.19 -0.24 -10.76
CA GLU A 55 -1.06 -1.14 -10.89
C GLU A 55 -1.49 -2.55 -10.52
N ASP A 56 -0.88 -3.54 -11.19
CA ASP A 56 -1.12 -4.96 -10.98
C ASP A 56 0.23 -5.69 -10.99
N ILE A 57 0.63 -6.19 -9.83
CA ILE A 57 1.90 -6.88 -9.65
C ILE A 57 1.68 -8.25 -9.02
N THR A 58 2.43 -9.23 -9.53
CA THR A 58 2.50 -10.56 -8.93
C THR A 58 3.90 -10.76 -8.37
N LEU A 59 3.97 -11.11 -7.08
CA LEU A 59 5.19 -11.35 -6.35
C LEU A 59 5.23 -12.81 -5.92
N ALA A 60 6.34 -13.51 -6.19
CA ALA A 60 6.55 -14.84 -5.66
C ALA A 60 6.70 -14.76 -4.12
N LYS A 61 6.22 -15.77 -3.40
CA LYS A 61 6.36 -15.77 -1.93
C LYS A 61 7.80 -15.70 -1.44
N LYS A 62 8.74 -16.21 -2.24
CA LYS A 62 10.17 -16.10 -1.95
C LYS A 62 10.60 -14.62 -1.87
N GLU A 63 10.20 -13.83 -2.87
CA GLU A 63 10.51 -12.39 -2.92
C GLU A 63 9.87 -11.64 -1.75
N ILE A 64 8.62 -11.98 -1.39
CA ILE A 64 7.94 -11.38 -0.23
C ILE A 64 8.68 -11.69 1.07
N ASN A 65 9.14 -12.93 1.26
CA ASN A 65 9.89 -13.32 2.44
C ASN A 65 11.24 -12.59 2.52
N GLU A 66 11.90 -12.37 1.39
CA GLU A 66 13.13 -11.58 1.31
C GLU A 66 12.87 -10.11 1.70
N ILE A 67 11.81 -9.50 1.16
CA ILE A 67 11.40 -8.13 1.51
C ILE A 67 11.13 -8.02 3.02
N ILE A 68 10.34 -8.93 3.58
CA ILE A 68 9.99 -8.91 5.01
C ILE A 68 11.23 -9.11 5.89
N SER A 69 12.11 -10.03 5.53
CA SER A 69 13.35 -10.30 6.29
C SER A 69 14.26 -9.08 6.29
N SER A 70 14.50 -8.48 5.12
CA SER A 70 15.31 -7.27 4.98
C SER A 70 14.72 -6.09 5.78
N PHE A 71 13.39 -5.92 5.73
CA PHE A 71 12.72 -4.88 6.52
C PHE A 71 12.90 -5.08 8.03
N ARG A 72 12.79 -6.32 8.51
CA ARG A 72 12.99 -6.65 9.93
C ARG A 72 14.42 -6.39 10.37
N GLU A 73 15.40 -6.82 9.58
CA GLU A 73 16.83 -6.57 9.86
C GLU A 73 17.11 -5.07 9.93
N HIS A 74 16.65 -4.31 8.95
CA HIS A 74 16.84 -2.86 8.91
C HIS A 74 16.19 -2.16 10.13
N THR A 75 14.97 -2.56 10.48
CA THR A 75 14.27 -2.01 11.64
C THR A 75 14.99 -2.35 12.95
N ALA A 76 15.49 -3.57 13.09
CA ALA A 76 16.28 -3.98 14.26
C ALA A 76 17.58 -3.16 14.36
N SER A 77 18.29 -2.95 13.25
CA SER A 77 19.48 -2.09 13.22
C SER A 77 19.16 -0.65 13.64
N LEU A 78 18.06 -0.07 13.14
CA LEU A 78 17.64 1.27 13.53
C LEU A 78 17.29 1.38 15.01
N LEU A 79 16.64 0.36 15.59
CA LEU A 79 16.30 0.35 17.01
C LEU A 79 17.54 0.22 17.90
N HIS A 80 18.55 -0.54 17.48
CA HIS A 80 19.84 -0.65 18.18
C HIS A 80 20.72 0.60 18.04
N LEU A 81 20.55 1.41 17.00
CA LEU A 81 21.26 2.70 16.87
C LEU A 81 20.69 3.79 17.79
N ASN A 82 19.48 3.60 18.31
CA ASN A 82 18.77 4.54 19.18
C ASN A 82 18.77 4.12 20.66
N SER A 83 19.53 3.07 21.02
CA SER A 83 19.73 2.56 22.39
C SER A 83 21.15 2.82 22.88
#